data_AF-A0A0Q6A784-F1
#
_entry.id   AF-A0A0Q6A784-F1
#
_cell.length_a   1.000
_cell.length_b   1.000
_cell.length_c   1.000
_cell.angle_alpha   90.00
_cell.angle_beta   90.00
_cell.angle_gamma   90.00
#
_symmetry.space_group_name_H-M   'P 1'
#
loop_
_entity.id
_entity.type
_entity.pdbx_description
1 polymer ?
#
loop_
_entity_poly.entity_id
_entity_poly.type
_entity_poly.pdbx_seq_one_letter_code
_entity_poly.pdbx_strand_id
1 'polypeptide(L)' 'MNFLKLKIFNFFWKSFVWLDYVVRYKKQPKSIELTNNKNFVKVDGTLIAFYLKEFYHYEILEDTNLL' A
#
# COMPACT_ATOMS: atom_id res chain seq x y z
N MET A 1 1.16 -19.87 -11.94
CA MET A 1 0.03 -19.00 -11.52
C MET A 1 -0.47 -18.25 -12.75
N ASN A 2 -1.72 -18.47 -13.21
CA ASN A 2 -2.20 -17.87 -14.46
C ASN A 2 -2.12 -16.33 -14.40
N PHE A 3 -1.51 -15.70 -15.40
CA PHE A 3 -1.32 -14.26 -15.51
C PHE A 3 -2.62 -13.45 -15.33
N LEU A 4 -3.74 -14.01 -15.79
CA LEU A 4 -5.08 -13.44 -15.61
C LEU A 4 -5.52 -13.36 -14.14
N LYS A 5 -5.23 -14.41 -13.36
CA LYS A 5 -5.57 -14.45 -11.92
C LYS A 5 -4.78 -13.39 -11.15
N LEU A 6 -3.51 -13.17 -11.52
CA LEU A 6 -2.67 -12.14 -10.91
C LEU A 6 -3.20 -10.73 -11.22
N LYS A 7 -3.59 -10.46 -12.46
CA LYS A 7 -4.19 -9.16 -12.83
C LYS A 7 -5.46 -8.86 -12.06
N ILE A 8 -6.36 -9.84 -11.96
CA ILE A 8 -7.62 -9.72 -11.23
C ILE A 8 -7.34 -9.47 -9.74
N PHE A 9 -6.44 -10.27 -9.15
CA PHE A 9 -6.03 -10.09 -7.75
C PHE A 9 -5.47 -8.69 -7.51
N ASN A 10 -4.56 -8.22 -8.37
CA ASN A 10 -3.95 -6.89 -8.24
C ASN A 10 -4.99 -5.76 -8.33
N PHE A 11 -6.00 -5.90 -9.19
CA PHE A 11 -7.08 -4.93 -9.29
C PHE A 11 -7.88 -4.84 -7.98
N PHE A 12 -8.36 -5.98 -7.47
CA PHE A 12 -9.12 -6.01 -6.22
C PHE A 12 -8.27 -5.55 -5.02
N TRP A 13 -7.00 -5.93 -4.98
CA TRP A 13 -6.09 -5.53 -3.92
C TRP A 13 -5.84 -4.02 -3.91
N LYS A 14 -5.62 -3.40 -5.09
CA LYS A 14 -5.52 -1.93 -5.18
C LYS A 14 -6.79 -1.23 -4.72
N SER A 15 -7.96 -1.71 -5.12
CA SER A 15 -9.25 -1.14 -4.71
C SER A 15 -9.46 -1.24 -3.20
N PHE A 16 -9.06 -2.36 -2.60
CA PHE A 16 -9.12 -2.56 -1.16
C PHE A 16 -8.18 -1.60 -0.40
N VAL A 17 -6.92 -1.48 -0.85
CA VAL A 17 -5.95 -0.52 -0.29
C VAL A 17 -6.47 0.91 -0.41
N TRP A 18 -7.05 1.26 -1.56
CA TRP A 18 -7.65 2.57 -1.78
C TRP A 18 -8.76 2.86 -0.76
N LEU A 19 -9.69 1.93 -0.58
CA LEU A 19 -10.79 2.06 0.37
C LEU A 19 -10.29 2.20 1.81
N ASP A 20 -9.37 1.33 2.23
CA ASP A 20 -8.81 1.36 3.59
C ASP A 20 -8.08 2.70 3.85
N TYR A 21 -7.29 3.17 2.89
CA TYR A 21 -6.61 4.47 2.96
C TYR A 21 -7.61 5.64 3.05
N VAL A 22 -8.63 5.66 2.19
CA VAL A 22 -9.66 6.72 2.20
C VAL A 22 -10.42 6.74 3.52
N VAL A 23 -10.79 5.57 4.06
CA VAL A 23 -11.49 5.47 5.35
C VAL A 23 -10.62 5.95 6.51
N ARG A 24 -9.35 5.57 6.56
CA ARG A 24 -8.44 5.95 7.66
C ARG A 24 -8.01 7.41 7.61
N TYR A 25 -7.59 7.88 6.45
CA TYR A 25 -6.97 9.19 6.29
C TYR A 25 -7.93 10.26 5.80
N LYS A 26 -9.18 9.89 5.48
CA LYS A 26 -10.21 10.80 4.93
C LYS A 26 -9.74 11.56 3.69
N LYS A 27 -8.78 10.99 2.95
CA LYS A 27 -8.13 11.60 1.80
C LYS A 27 -8.00 10.58 0.67
N GLN A 28 -8.17 11.04 -0.56
CA GLN A 28 -7.94 10.23 -1.74
C GLN A 28 -6.43 10.11 -2.03
N PRO A 29 -5.89 8.90 -2.19
CA PRO A 29 -4.51 8.71 -2.60
C PRO A 29 -4.36 9.08 -4.09
N LYS A 30 -3.27 9.76 -4.43
CA LYS A 30 -2.91 10.12 -5.81
C LYS A 30 -2.31 8.94 -6.56
N SER A 31 -1.53 8.09 -5.89
CA SER A 31 -0.94 6.89 -6.48
C SER A 31 -0.97 5.69 -5.54
N ILE A 32 -1.17 4.49 -6.10
CA ILE A 32 -1.09 3.20 -5.38
C ILE A 32 -0.26 2.23 -6.24
N GLU A 33 0.90 1.87 -5.72
CA GLU A 33 1.83 0.92 -6.33
C GLU A 33 1.95 -0.33 -5.46
N LEU A 34 1.56 -1.47 -6.05
CA LEU A 34 1.74 -2.76 -5.40
C LEU A 34 3.21 -3.15 -5.49
N THR A 35 3.79 -3.55 -4.36
CA THR A 35 5.15 -4.11 -4.36
C THR A 35 5.11 -5.62 -4.61
N ASN A 36 6.29 -6.24 -4.75
CA ASN A 36 6.39 -7.71 -4.82
C ASN A 36 5.92 -8.39 -3.54
N ASN A 37 5.88 -7.66 -2.42
CA ASN A 37 5.36 -8.13 -1.15
C ASN A 37 3.97 -7.56 -0.91
N LYS A 38 2.95 -8.43 -0.88
CA LYS A 38 1.54 -8.02 -0.68
C LYS A 38 1.30 -7.23 0.62
N ASN A 39 2.18 -7.36 1.62
CA ASN A 39 2.07 -6.67 2.90
C ASN A 39 2.56 -5.22 2.83
N PHE A 40 3.27 -4.83 1.76
CA PHE A 40 3.80 -3.48 1.57
C PHE A 40 3.23 -2.88 0.29
N VAL A 41 2.66 -1.70 0.41
CA VAL A 41 2.07 -0.96 -0.70
C VAL A 41 2.57 0.47 -0.63
N LYS A 42 3.04 1.02 -1.75
CA LYS A 42 3.40 2.44 -1.80
C LYS A 42 2.17 3.26 -2.14
N VAL A 43 1.85 4.22 -1.30
CA VAL A 43 0.77 5.18 -1.50
C VAL A 43 1.37 6.58 -1.46
N ASP A 44 1.18 7.36 -2.53
CA ASP A 44 1.75 8.72 -2.65
C ASP A 44 3.27 8.76 -2.41
N GLY A 45 4.00 7.72 -2.82
CA GLY A 45 5.44 7.57 -2.61
C GLY A 45 5.84 7.03 -1.23
N THR A 46 4.93 7.01 -0.26
CA THR A 46 5.17 6.48 1.09
C THR A 46 4.94 4.97 1.13
N LEU A 47 5.88 4.21 1.68
CA LEU A 47 5.72 2.77 1.87
C LEU A 47 4.83 2.50 3.08
N ILE A 48 3.68 1.86 2.87
CA ILE A 48 2.72 1.55 3.93
C ILE A 48 2.65 0.04 4.11
N ALA A 49 2.77 -0.38 5.38
CA ALA A 49 2.51 -1.75 5.80
C ALA A 49 0.99 -1.96 5.96
N PHE A 50 0.44 -2.94 5.25
CA PHE A 50 -0.97 -3.32 5.32
C PHE A 50 -1.09 -4.74 5.91
N TYR A 51 -1.88 -4.88 6.97
CA TYR A 51 -2.25 -6.17 7.59
C TYR A 51 -1.06 -7.06 7.99
N LEU A 52 0.09 -6.47 8.32
CA LEU A 52 1.08 -7.15 9.13
C LEU A 52 0.47 -7.34 10.52
N LYS A 53 0.34 -8.60 10.94
CA LYS A 53 -0.30 -9.03 12.20
C LYS A 53 0.26 -8.33 13.46
N GLU A 54 1.42 -7.68 13.34
CA GLU A 54 2.20 -7.09 14.44
C GLU A 54 2.58 -5.61 14.22
N PHE A 55 2.31 -5.00 13.05
CA PHE A 55 2.76 -3.64 12.74
C PHE A 55 1.57 -2.72 12.45
N TYR A 56 0.97 -2.20 13.53
CA TYR A 56 0.15 -0.98 13.52
C TYR A 56 1.01 0.29 13.72
N HIS A 57 2.34 0.19 13.58
CA HIS A 57 3.22 1.35 13.62
C HIS A 57 3.58 1.73 12.18
N TYR A 58 2.99 2.83 11.72
CA TYR A 58 3.49 3.57 10.57
C TYR A 58 4.85 4.15 11.00
N GLU A 59 5.95 3.56 10.53
CA GLU A 59 7.17 4.36 10.40
C GLU A 59 6.90 5.32 9.24
N ILE A 60 6.56 6.57 9.59
CA ILE A 60 6.80 7.68 8.68
C ILE A 60 8.32 7.72 8.55
N LEU A 61 8.84 7.07 7.51
CA LEU A 61 10.20 7.31 7.04
C LEU A 61 10.20 8.73 6.48
N GLU A 62 10.33 9.72 7.37
CA GLU A 62 10.86 11.02 6.99
C GLU A 62 12.20 10.75 6.30
N ASP A 63 12.40 11.42 5.16
CA ASP A 63 13.68 11.50 4.46
C ASP A 63 14.75 12.04 5.42
N THR A 64 15.28 11.22 6.31
CA THR A 64 16.52 11.49 7.02
C THR A 64 17.66 11.32 6.02
N ASN A 65 17.94 12.42 5.33
CA ASN A 65 19.26 12.88 4.92
C ASN A 65 20.25 11.77 4.53
N LEU A 66 20.18 11.37 3.26
CA LEU A 66 21.39 10.95 2.54
C LEU A 66 22.22 12.19 2.23
N LEU A 67 22.98 12.66 3.23
CA LEU A 67 24.16 13.52 3.09
C LEU A 67 25.32 12.90 3.84
#